data_AF-L0R875-F1
#
_entry.id   AF-L0R875-F1
#
_cell.length_a   1.000
_cell.length_b   1.000
_cell.length_c   1.000
_cell.angle_alpha   90.00
_cell.angle_beta   90.00
_cell.angle_gamma   90.00
#
_symmetry.space_group_name_H-M   'P 1'
#
loop_
_entity.id
_entity.type
_entity.pdbx_description
1 polymer ?
#
loop_
_entity_poly.entity_id
_entity_poly.type
_entity_poly.pdbx_seq_one_letter_code
_entity_poly.pdbx_strand_id
1 'polypeptide(L)'
;MAALSGVRWLTRALVSAGNPGAWRGLSTSAAAHAASRSQAEDVRVEGSFPVTMLPGDGVGPELMHAVKEVFKAAAVPVEFQEHHLSEVQNMASEEKLEQVLSSMKENKVAIIGKIHTPMEYKGELASYDMRLRRKLDLFANVVHVKSLPGYMTRHNNLDLVIIREQTEGEYSSLEHEVRPQKLGEGKDEDGREVELLVSLPSVT
;
A
#
# COMPACT_ATOMS: atom_id res chain seq x y z
N MET A 1 4.24 13.86 69.08
CA MET A 1 3.09 14.63 68.58
C MET A 1 2.74 14.06 67.20
N ALA A 2 2.15 12.86 67.15
CA ALA A 2 0.70 12.60 66.97
C ALA A 2 0.24 12.84 65.52
N ALA A 3 -0.50 11.99 64.79
CA ALA A 3 -0.98 10.61 64.94
C ALA A 3 -1.54 10.20 63.55
N LEU A 4 -1.13 9.08 62.97
CA LEU A 4 -1.95 7.89 62.65
C LEU A 4 -3.48 8.07 62.55
N SER A 5 -4.05 7.78 61.37
CA SER A 5 -5.27 6.98 61.10
C SER A 5 -5.67 7.19 59.62
N GLY A 6 -5.84 6.23 58.71
CA GLY A 6 -6.12 4.81 58.86
C GLY A 6 -7.61 4.56 59.08
N VAL A 7 -8.45 4.57 58.04
CA VAL A 7 -9.76 3.87 58.05
C VAL A 7 -10.07 3.34 56.64
N ARG A 8 -10.65 2.14 56.63
CA ARG A 8 -10.75 1.14 55.57
C ARG A 8 -12.24 0.75 55.47
N TRP A 9 -12.68 0.37 54.27
CA TRP A 9 -13.88 -0.42 53.92
C TRP A 9 -15.30 0.16 54.04
N LEU A 10 -16.08 -0.08 52.97
CA LEU A 10 -17.37 -0.77 53.08
C LEU A 10 -17.74 -1.40 51.73
N THR A 11 -17.45 -2.69 51.60
CA THR A 11 -18.10 -3.60 50.67
C THR A 11 -19.54 -3.83 51.11
N ARG A 12 -20.51 -3.69 50.19
CA ARG A 12 -21.86 -4.20 50.38
C ARG A 12 -22.15 -5.24 49.30
N ALA A 13 -22.17 -6.49 49.72
CA ALA A 13 -22.75 -7.61 48.98
C ALA A 13 -24.25 -7.75 49.33
N LEU A 14 -24.90 -8.67 48.60
CA LEU A 14 -26.23 -9.28 48.80
C LEU A 14 -27.41 -8.47 48.19
N VAL A 15 -28.36 -9.01 47.41
CA VAL A 15 -28.97 -10.36 47.33
C VAL A 15 -29.59 -10.62 45.93
N SER A 16 -29.56 -11.91 45.56
CA SER A 16 -30.37 -12.70 44.60
C SER A 16 -31.83 -12.30 44.32
N ALA A 17 -32.23 -12.37 43.05
CA ALA A 17 -33.52 -12.91 42.57
C ALA A 17 -33.33 -13.19 41.06
N GLY A 18 -33.52 -14.39 40.50
CA GLY A 18 -34.73 -15.19 40.53
C GLY A 18 -35.29 -15.23 39.10
N ASN A 19 -34.75 -16.12 38.25
CA ASN A 19 -35.37 -16.50 36.96
C ASN A 19 -36.56 -17.44 37.28
N PRO A 20 -37.73 -17.29 36.65
CA PRO A 20 -37.99 -18.15 35.49
C PRO A 20 -38.91 -17.49 34.43
N GLY A 21 -38.54 -17.61 33.16
CA GLY A 21 -39.40 -17.21 32.05
C GLY A 21 -39.02 -17.91 30.76
N ALA A 22 -39.29 -19.21 30.69
CA ALA A 22 -39.15 -20.02 29.49
C ALA A 22 -40.06 -19.49 28.37
N TRP A 23 -39.46 -18.96 27.31
CA TRP A 23 -40.13 -18.77 26.02
C TRP A 23 -39.44 -19.69 25.01
N ARG A 24 -40.07 -20.86 24.78
CA ARG A 24 -39.82 -21.66 23.58
C ARG A 24 -40.53 -20.98 22.42
N GLY A 25 -39.78 -20.52 21.43
CA GLY A 25 -40.27 -20.04 20.15
C GLY A 25 -39.48 -20.70 19.04
N LEU A 26 -40.18 -21.17 18.02
CA LEU A 26 -39.75 -22.13 17.02
C LEU A 26 -38.68 -21.62 16.05
N SER A 27 -37.91 -22.59 15.58
CA SER A 27 -36.94 -22.56 14.49
C SER A 27 -37.37 -21.74 13.27
N THR A 28 -36.47 -20.85 12.82
CA THR A 28 -36.29 -20.54 11.40
C THR A 28 -34.82 -20.74 11.06
N SER A 29 -34.56 -21.75 10.24
CA SER A 29 -33.26 -22.01 9.63
C SER A 29 -32.98 -20.94 8.58
N ALA A 30 -32.41 -19.82 9.01
CA ALA A 30 -31.70 -18.92 8.11
C ALA A 30 -30.23 -19.36 8.12
N ALA A 31 -29.75 -19.83 6.97
CA ALA A 31 -28.39 -20.27 6.76
C ALA A 31 -27.41 -19.16 7.20
N ALA A 32 -26.79 -19.36 8.37
CA ALA A 32 -25.59 -18.66 8.73
C ALA A 32 -24.50 -19.16 7.79
N HIS A 33 -24.28 -18.46 6.68
CA HIS A 33 -22.97 -18.45 6.05
C HIS A 33 -22.01 -17.80 7.05
N ALA A 34 -21.51 -18.65 7.95
CA ALA A 34 -20.29 -18.39 8.68
C ALA A 34 -19.20 -18.26 7.63
N ALA A 35 -19.01 -17.03 7.15
CA ALA A 35 -17.80 -16.63 6.47
C ALA A 35 -16.66 -16.97 7.44
N SER A 36 -15.93 -18.03 7.12
CA SER A 36 -14.68 -18.37 7.79
C SER A 36 -13.72 -17.22 7.55
N ARG A 37 -13.80 -16.21 8.40
CA ARG A 37 -12.76 -15.20 8.53
C ARG A 37 -11.58 -15.95 9.14
N SER A 38 -10.73 -16.49 8.27
CA SER A 38 -9.39 -16.94 8.62
C SER A 38 -8.62 -15.70 9.11
N GLN A 39 -8.85 -15.34 10.37
CA GLN A 39 -7.94 -14.49 11.10
C GLN A 39 -6.71 -15.35 11.32
N ALA A 40 -5.70 -15.15 10.47
CA ALA A 40 -4.33 -15.41 10.87
C ALA A 40 -4.07 -14.44 12.04
N GLU A 41 -4.36 -14.90 13.26
CA GLU A 41 -3.86 -14.25 14.45
C GLU A 41 -2.34 -14.43 14.46
N ASP A 42 -1.69 -13.36 14.04
CA ASP A 42 -0.25 -13.18 13.98
C ASP A 42 0.32 -13.34 15.39
N VAL A 43 1.12 -14.38 15.61
CA VAL A 43 1.79 -14.66 16.88
C VAL A 43 2.91 -13.63 17.05
N ARG A 44 2.54 -12.44 17.54
CA ARG A 44 3.50 -11.39 17.86
C ARG A 44 4.26 -11.80 19.11
N VAL A 45 5.57 -11.98 18.97
CA VAL A 45 6.48 -12.05 20.11
C VAL A 45 6.25 -10.80 20.94
N GLU A 46 5.90 -10.96 22.22
CA GLU A 46 5.50 -9.88 23.11
C GLU A 46 6.52 -8.72 23.06
N GLY A 47 6.10 -7.60 22.48
CA GLY A 47 6.85 -6.33 22.55
C GLY A 47 7.79 -6.00 21.39
N SER A 48 7.80 -6.72 20.26
CA SER A 48 8.51 -6.29 19.05
C SER A 48 7.58 -6.26 17.83
N PHE A 49 7.60 -5.16 17.07
CA PHE A 49 6.83 -5.02 15.84
C PHE A 49 7.74 -5.26 14.63
N PRO A 50 7.53 -6.34 13.86
CA PRO A 50 8.29 -6.57 12.65
C PRO A 50 7.87 -5.57 11.56
N VAL A 51 8.86 -4.95 10.92
CA VAL A 51 8.66 -4.00 9.82
C VAL A 51 9.54 -4.40 8.65
N THR A 52 8.93 -4.58 7.47
CA THR A 52 9.68 -4.88 6.25
C THR A 52 10.48 -3.64 5.83
N MET A 53 11.79 -3.78 5.66
CA MET A 53 12.68 -2.70 5.22
C MET A 53 13.32 -3.02 3.88
N LEU A 54 13.16 -2.13 2.91
CA LEU A 54 13.83 -2.20 1.62
C LEU A 54 14.85 -1.05 1.55
N PRO A 55 16.16 -1.31 1.59
CA PRO A 55 17.17 -0.26 1.50
C PRO A 55 17.18 0.47 0.15
N GLY A 56 16.76 -0.20 -0.93
CA GLY A 56 16.79 0.36 -2.28
C GLY A 56 18.23 0.57 -2.80
N ASP A 57 18.37 1.45 -3.77
CA ASP A 57 19.60 1.72 -4.51
C ASP A 57 20.18 3.12 -4.21
N GLY A 58 21.41 3.37 -4.67
CA GLY A 58 22.10 4.66 -4.51
C GLY A 58 22.38 4.98 -3.04
N VAL A 59 21.89 6.12 -2.55
CA VAL A 59 22.04 6.56 -1.15
C VAL A 59 21.06 5.84 -0.19
N GLY A 60 20.16 5.00 -0.70
CA GLY A 60 19.13 4.32 0.08
C GLY A 60 19.67 3.49 1.26
N PRO A 61 20.68 2.60 1.07
CA PRO A 61 21.25 1.81 2.16
C PRO A 61 21.85 2.64 3.29
N GLU A 62 22.51 3.76 2.97
CA GLU A 62 23.11 4.66 3.97
C GLU A 62 22.04 5.34 4.81
N LEU A 63 20.96 5.82 4.17
CA LEU A 63 19.82 6.42 4.87
C LEU A 63 19.09 5.41 5.75
N MET A 64 18.88 4.17 5.27
CA MET A 64 18.23 3.14 6.07
C MET A 64 19.09 2.70 7.26
N HIS A 65 20.41 2.69 7.12
CA HIS A 65 21.30 2.47 8.26
C HIS A 65 21.11 3.55 9.33
N ALA A 66 21.09 4.83 8.95
CA ALA A 66 20.84 5.93 9.88
C ALA A 66 19.47 5.81 10.57
N VAL A 67 18.43 5.38 9.85
CA VAL A 67 17.10 5.11 10.44
C VAL A 67 17.20 4.04 11.53
N LYS A 68 17.89 2.92 11.29
CA LYS A 68 18.08 1.88 12.30
C LYS A 68 18.83 2.38 13.52
N GLU A 69 19.88 3.18 13.34
CA GLU A 69 20.65 3.76 14.44
C GLU A 69 19.77 4.66 15.32
N VAL A 70 18.97 5.53 14.71
CA VAL A 70 18.04 6.42 15.43
C VAL A 70 16.98 5.62 16.18
N PHE A 71 16.40 4.60 15.56
CA PHE A 71 15.38 3.75 16.19
C PHE A 71 15.96 2.95 17.37
N LYS A 72 17.20 2.45 17.23
CA LYS A 72 17.92 1.77 18.29
C LYS A 72 18.24 2.71 19.45
N ALA A 73 18.71 3.93 19.16
CA ALA A 73 18.99 4.94 20.17
C ALA A 73 17.73 5.41 20.92
N ALA A 74 16.60 5.46 20.22
CA ALA A 74 15.29 5.78 20.79
C ALA A 74 14.61 4.60 21.52
N ALA A 75 15.24 3.41 21.55
CA ALA A 75 14.71 2.18 22.16
C ALA A 75 13.28 1.84 21.68
N VAL A 76 13.02 2.05 20.39
CA VAL A 76 11.71 1.74 19.79
C VAL A 76 11.58 0.23 19.61
N PRO A 77 10.45 -0.40 20.00
CA PRO A 77 10.20 -1.84 19.87
C PRO A 77 9.92 -2.26 18.40
N VAL A 78 10.83 -1.97 17.49
CA VAL A 78 10.69 -2.28 16.05
C VAL A 78 11.86 -3.15 15.60
N GLU A 79 11.53 -4.24 14.93
CA GLU A 79 12.49 -5.15 14.32
C GLU A 79 12.41 -5.03 12.80
N PHE A 80 13.49 -4.60 12.17
CA PHE A 80 13.54 -4.41 10.73
C PHE A 80 13.93 -5.70 10.01
N GLN A 81 13.04 -6.23 9.17
CA GLN A 81 13.29 -7.35 8.28
C GLN A 81 13.75 -6.82 6.93
N GLU A 82 15.03 -6.95 6.64
CA GLU A 82 15.64 -6.37 5.44
C GLU A 82 15.47 -7.26 4.22
N HIS A 83 14.95 -6.69 3.14
CA HIS A 83 14.85 -7.35 1.85
C HIS A 83 15.48 -6.49 0.75
N HIS A 84 16.32 -7.10 -0.06
CA HIS A 84 17.04 -6.41 -1.12
C HIS A 84 16.35 -6.62 -2.47
N LEU A 85 15.88 -5.51 -3.05
CA LEU A 85 15.38 -5.44 -4.42
C LEU A 85 16.18 -4.38 -5.17
N SER A 86 16.85 -4.79 -6.25
CA SER A 86 17.61 -3.92 -7.13
C SER A 86 17.56 -4.47 -8.55
N GLU A 87 17.15 -3.64 -9.50
CA GLU A 87 17.13 -4.00 -10.92
C GLU A 87 18.53 -3.90 -11.54
N VAL A 88 19.36 -2.97 -11.05
CA VAL A 88 20.71 -2.71 -11.56
C VAL A 88 21.66 -3.88 -11.33
N GLN A 89 21.49 -4.61 -10.22
CA GLN A 89 22.37 -5.71 -9.85
C GLN A 89 21.93 -7.07 -10.42
N ASN A 90 20.98 -7.11 -11.37
CA ASN A 90 20.29 -8.34 -11.81
C ASN A 90 19.72 -9.16 -10.63
N MET A 91 19.50 -8.49 -9.50
CA MET A 91 18.98 -9.07 -8.28
C MET A 91 17.45 -9.03 -8.28
N ALA A 92 16.80 -8.37 -9.24
CA ALA A 92 15.36 -8.30 -9.36
C ALA A 92 14.82 -9.47 -10.21
N SER A 93 14.38 -10.54 -9.55
CA SER A 93 13.52 -11.56 -10.15
C SER A 93 12.08 -11.36 -9.70
N GLU A 94 11.11 -11.87 -10.47
CA GLU A 94 9.70 -11.89 -10.04
C GLU A 94 9.52 -12.65 -8.72
N GLU A 95 10.32 -13.69 -8.49
CA GLU A 95 10.31 -14.47 -7.25
C GLU A 95 10.66 -13.62 -6.03
N LYS A 96 11.67 -12.75 -6.13
CA LYS A 96 12.05 -11.85 -5.03
C LYS A 96 11.02 -10.75 -4.80
N LEU A 97 10.38 -10.26 -5.86
CA LEU A 97 9.25 -9.35 -5.72
C LEU A 97 8.12 -10.02 -4.93
N GLU A 98 7.82 -11.29 -5.20
CA GLU A 98 6.78 -12.03 -4.48
C GLU A 98 7.17 -12.30 -3.01
N GLN A 99 8.43 -12.62 -2.73
CA GLN A 99 8.95 -12.74 -1.36
C GLN A 99 8.82 -11.43 -0.56
N VAL A 100 9.08 -10.30 -1.21
CA VAL A 100 8.89 -8.99 -0.58
C VAL A 100 7.41 -8.71 -0.34
N LEU A 101 6.55 -9.02 -1.30
CA LEU A 101 5.11 -8.83 -1.15
C LEU A 101 4.52 -9.71 -0.05
N SER A 102 4.99 -10.94 0.11
CA SER A 102 4.56 -11.80 1.22
C SER A 102 4.98 -11.19 2.56
N SER A 103 6.23 -10.75 2.70
CA SER A 103 6.72 -10.05 3.89
C SER A 103 5.91 -8.79 4.21
N MET A 104 5.63 -7.95 3.20
CA MET A 104 4.80 -6.75 3.38
C MET A 104 3.35 -7.08 3.76
N LYS A 105 2.79 -8.18 3.22
CA LYS A 105 1.44 -8.64 3.57
C LYS A 105 1.38 -9.26 4.96
N GLU A 106 2.46 -9.85 5.45
CA GLU A 106 2.57 -10.38 6.82
C GLU A 106 2.72 -9.22 7.82
N ASN A 107 3.74 -8.39 7.65
CA ASN A 107 4.08 -7.30 8.57
C ASN A 107 3.13 -6.10 8.51
N LYS A 108 2.38 -5.93 7.41
CA LYS A 108 1.45 -4.81 7.10
C LYS A 108 2.09 -3.42 7.00
N VAL A 109 3.32 -3.26 7.47
CA VAL A 109 4.06 -2.00 7.47
C VAL A 109 5.41 -2.22 6.81
N ALA A 110 5.80 -1.32 5.93
CA ALA A 110 7.09 -1.36 5.27
C ALA A 110 7.70 0.04 5.12
N ILE A 111 9.03 0.10 5.15
CA ILE A 111 9.83 1.27 4.83
C ILE A 111 10.64 0.96 3.58
N ILE A 112 10.51 1.78 2.55
CA ILE A 112 11.13 1.57 1.25
C ILE A 112 12.03 2.75 0.87
N GLY A 113 13.27 2.44 0.51
CA GLY A 113 14.22 3.36 -0.10
C GLY A 113 13.94 3.49 -1.60
N LYS A 114 14.66 4.38 -2.28
CA LYS A 114 14.45 4.56 -3.72
C LYS A 114 15.00 3.35 -4.48
N ILE A 115 14.13 2.63 -5.21
CA ILE A 115 14.56 1.59 -6.14
C ILE A 115 14.85 2.24 -7.49
N HIS A 116 16.01 1.92 -8.08
CA HIS A 116 16.36 2.39 -9.41
C HIS A 116 15.78 1.43 -10.46
N THR A 117 14.85 1.96 -11.26
CA THR A 117 14.30 1.26 -12.42
C THR A 117 14.97 1.81 -13.69
N PRO A 118 15.75 1.01 -14.44
CA PRO A 118 16.29 1.43 -15.73
C PRO A 118 15.13 1.78 -16.66
N MET A 119 15.19 2.93 -17.33
CA MET A 119 14.17 3.32 -18.31
C MET A 119 14.26 2.53 -19.62
N GLU A 120 15.33 1.75 -19.79
CA GLU A 120 15.55 0.96 -20.98
C GLU A 120 14.93 -0.43 -20.79
N TYR A 121 13.97 -0.75 -21.67
CA TYR A 121 13.45 -2.07 -22.04
C TYR A 121 11.99 -2.41 -21.68
N LYS A 122 11.23 -2.67 -22.76
CA LYS A 122 10.16 -3.67 -22.93
C LYS A 122 8.76 -3.33 -22.41
N GLY A 123 8.07 -2.37 -23.04
CA GLY A 123 6.60 -2.39 -23.26
C GLY A 123 5.66 -2.38 -22.04
N GLU A 124 6.12 -2.80 -20.86
CA GLU A 124 5.51 -2.67 -19.57
C GLU A 124 6.06 -1.38 -18.99
N LEU A 125 5.30 -0.30 -19.13
CA LEU A 125 5.58 1.05 -18.60
C LEU A 125 5.62 1.10 -17.05
N ALA A 126 5.77 -0.05 -16.40
CA ALA A 126 5.52 -0.25 -15.00
C ALA A 126 6.79 -0.47 -14.19
N SER A 127 7.26 0.61 -13.55
CA SER A 127 8.29 0.56 -12.51
C SER A 127 7.91 -0.37 -11.36
N TYR A 128 8.92 -0.90 -10.65
CA TYR A 128 8.69 -1.76 -9.48
C TYR A 128 7.89 -1.06 -8.39
N ASP A 129 8.13 0.24 -8.19
CA ASP A 129 7.32 1.08 -7.30
C ASP A 129 5.82 1.03 -7.66
N MET A 130 5.50 1.07 -8.95
CA MET A 130 4.12 1.01 -9.44
C MET A 130 3.53 -0.41 -9.34
N ARG A 131 4.35 -1.45 -9.56
CA ARG A 131 3.95 -2.86 -9.39
C ARG A 131 3.62 -3.16 -7.92
N LEU A 132 4.45 -2.69 -6.99
CA LEU A 132 4.23 -2.83 -5.55
C LEU A 132 2.93 -2.15 -5.12
N ARG A 133 2.71 -0.89 -5.54
CA ARG A 133 1.48 -0.14 -5.22
C ARG A 133 0.22 -0.85 -5.71
N ARG A 134 0.24 -1.37 -6.96
CA ARG A 134 -0.90 -2.11 -7.52
C ARG A 134 -1.13 -3.45 -6.83
N LYS A 135 -0.08 -4.25 -6.60
CA LYS A 135 -0.21 -5.57 -5.96
C LYS A 135 -0.63 -5.50 -4.49
N LEU A 136 -0.34 -4.40 -3.80
CA LEU A 136 -0.73 -4.14 -2.41
C LEU A 136 -2.00 -3.29 -2.27
N ASP A 137 -2.60 -2.88 -3.38
CA ASP A 137 -3.80 -2.01 -3.41
C ASP A 137 -3.61 -0.71 -2.61
N LEU A 138 -2.44 -0.08 -2.74
CA LEU A 138 -2.10 1.17 -2.07
C LEU A 138 -2.71 2.36 -2.82
N PHE A 139 -3.96 2.68 -2.50
CA PHE A 139 -4.74 3.65 -3.27
C PHE A 139 -4.46 5.13 -2.94
N ALA A 140 -4.10 5.44 -1.70
CA ALA A 140 -3.88 6.82 -1.26
C ALA A 140 -2.40 7.12 -1.01
N ASN A 141 -1.89 8.14 -1.69
CA ASN A 141 -0.62 8.76 -1.39
C ASN A 141 -0.84 10.02 -0.56
N VAL A 142 -0.25 10.07 0.63
CA VAL A 142 -0.34 11.22 1.55
C VAL A 142 1.02 11.91 1.60
N VAL A 143 1.07 13.17 1.20
CA VAL A 143 2.27 14.00 1.26
C VAL A 143 2.03 15.17 2.20
N HIS A 144 2.78 15.19 3.30
CA HIS A 144 2.79 16.33 4.22
C HIS A 144 3.91 17.30 3.85
N VAL A 145 3.55 18.54 3.52
CA VAL A 145 4.49 19.61 3.21
C VAL A 145 4.44 20.62 4.34
N LYS A 146 5.52 20.66 5.11
CA LYS A 146 5.68 21.56 6.26
C LYS A 146 6.95 22.37 6.14
N SER A 147 6.86 23.68 6.32
CA SER A 147 8.03 24.54 6.43
C SER A 147 8.82 24.22 7.70
N LEU A 148 10.12 23.99 7.57
CA LEU A 148 11.01 23.74 8.69
C LEU A 148 11.48 25.05 9.33
N PRO A 149 11.46 25.16 10.68
CA PRO A 149 11.97 26.34 11.36
C PRO A 149 13.49 26.46 11.13
N GLY A 150 13.95 27.65 10.77
CA GLY A 150 15.37 27.93 10.52
C GLY A 150 15.82 27.76 9.06
N TYR A 151 14.96 27.27 8.17
CA TYR A 151 15.27 27.17 6.74
C TYR A 151 14.51 28.22 5.93
N MET A 152 15.23 29.20 5.37
CA MET A 152 14.62 30.24 4.55
C MET A 152 14.34 29.70 3.15
N THR A 153 13.06 29.64 2.79
CA THR A 153 12.62 29.35 1.43
C THR A 153 11.81 30.53 0.88
N ARG A 154 11.41 30.47 -0.40
CA ARG A 154 10.58 31.53 -1.00
C ARG A 154 9.23 31.71 -0.28
N HIS A 155 8.66 30.62 0.26
CA HIS A 155 7.36 30.62 0.93
C HIS A 155 7.52 30.08 2.35
N ASN A 156 7.12 30.87 3.35
CA ASN A 156 7.24 30.50 4.75
C ASN A 156 5.88 30.13 5.33
N ASN A 157 5.90 29.41 6.46
CA ASN A 157 4.70 29.01 7.21
C ASN A 157 3.72 28.15 6.41
N LEU A 158 4.24 27.21 5.61
CA LEU A 158 3.43 26.20 4.92
C LEU A 158 3.17 25.02 5.86
N ASP A 159 1.91 24.63 5.95
CA ASP A 159 1.46 23.38 6.57
C ASP A 159 0.27 22.86 5.77
N LEU A 160 0.54 21.95 4.83
CA LEU A 160 -0.47 21.42 3.92
C LEU A 160 -0.29 19.91 3.75
N VAL A 161 -1.41 19.21 3.65
CA VAL A 161 -1.46 17.77 3.42
C VAL A 161 -2.14 17.54 2.08
N ILE A 162 -1.42 16.88 1.16
CA ILE A 162 -1.93 16.50 -0.15
C ILE A 162 -2.27 15.02 -0.09
N ILE A 163 -3.52 14.68 -0.38
CA ILE A 163 -3.98 13.31 -0.55
C ILE A 163 -4.27 13.11 -2.03
N ARG A 164 -3.57 12.16 -2.64
CA ARG A 164 -3.69 11.85 -4.07
C ARG A 164 -3.99 10.38 -4.28
N GLU A 165 -4.93 10.13 -5.17
CA GLU A 165 -5.28 8.81 -5.69
C GLU A 165 -4.14 8.30 -6.62
N GLN A 166 -3.78 7.01 -6.52
CA GLN A 166 -2.58 6.43 -7.15
C GLN A 166 -2.84 5.13 -7.93
N THR A 167 -4.08 4.66 -8.01
CA THR A 167 -4.47 3.42 -8.71
C THR A 167 -4.92 3.67 -10.15
N GLU A 168 -5.59 4.78 -10.44
CA GLU A 168 -6.27 5.03 -11.71
C GLU A 168 -5.79 6.32 -12.42
N GLY A 169 -6.60 6.79 -13.38
CA GLY A 169 -6.30 7.97 -14.19
C GLY A 169 -5.10 7.75 -15.11
N GLU A 170 -4.16 8.70 -15.07
CA GLU A 170 -2.93 8.69 -15.89
C GLU A 170 -2.03 7.47 -15.58
N TYR A 171 -2.16 6.84 -14.40
CA TYR A 171 -1.38 5.64 -14.06
C TYR A 171 -1.84 4.36 -14.74
N SER A 172 -2.99 4.36 -15.40
CA SER A 172 -3.47 3.22 -16.16
C SER A 172 -2.63 2.95 -17.41
N SER A 173 -1.95 3.99 -17.95
CA SER A 173 -1.04 3.90 -19.10
C SER A 173 -1.59 3.08 -20.28
N LEU A 174 -2.91 3.15 -20.50
CA LEU A 174 -3.59 2.48 -21.61
C LEU A 174 -3.45 3.32 -22.87
N GLU A 175 -2.27 3.27 -23.48
CA GLU A 175 -1.96 3.98 -24.71
C GLU A 175 -2.04 3.03 -25.90
N HIS A 176 -2.68 3.47 -26.98
CA HIS A 176 -2.68 2.77 -28.26
C HIS A 176 -2.28 3.73 -29.37
N GLU A 177 -1.36 3.29 -30.23
CA GLU A 177 -1.01 4.05 -31.42
C GLU A 177 -2.12 3.87 -32.47
N VAL A 178 -2.84 4.96 -32.76
CA VAL A 178 -3.77 5.00 -33.89
C VAL A 178 -2.94 5.08 -35.16
N ARG A 179 -2.71 3.94 -35.82
CA ARG A 179 -2.02 3.95 -37.12
C ARG A 179 -2.85 4.73 -38.15
N PRO A 180 -2.27 5.68 -38.90
CA PRO A 180 -2.95 6.25 -40.05
C PRO A 180 -3.19 5.13 -41.05
N GLN A 181 -4.45 4.86 -41.35
CA GLN A 181 -4.83 3.87 -42.34
C GLN A 181 -4.34 4.37 -43.69
N LYS A 182 -3.46 3.60 -44.34
CA LYS A 182 -3.04 3.93 -45.71
C LYS A 182 -4.29 4.02 -46.57
N LEU A 183 -4.47 5.17 -47.23
CA LEU A 183 -5.42 5.32 -48.32
C LEU A 183 -5.07 4.24 -49.35
N GLY A 184 -5.93 3.24 -49.50
CA GLY A 184 -5.77 2.27 -50.57
C GLY A 184 -6.04 2.98 -51.87
N GLU A 185 -5.06 3.04 -52.77
CA GLU A 185 -5.28 3.47 -54.15
C GLU A 185 -6.13 2.39 -54.85
N GLY A 186 -7.44 2.61 -54.90
CA GLY A 186 -8.35 1.88 -55.77
C GLY A 186 -8.47 2.61 -57.10
N LYS A 187 -8.25 1.91 -58.21
CA LYS A 187 -8.61 2.42 -59.53
C LYS A 187 -10.00 1.89 -59.87
N ASP A 188 -10.89 2.77 -60.31
CA ASP A 188 -12.18 2.38 -60.90
C ASP A 188 -11.97 1.64 -62.24
N GLU A 189 -13.03 0.99 -62.75
CA GLU A 189 -13.00 0.23 -64.02
C GLU A 189 -12.58 1.09 -65.24
N ASP A 190 -12.64 2.43 -65.13
CA ASP A 190 -12.18 3.40 -66.14
C ASP A 190 -10.75 3.94 -65.90
N GLY A 191 -10.00 3.36 -64.95
CA GLY A 191 -8.59 3.69 -64.70
C GLY A 191 -8.34 5.03 -63.99
N ARG A 192 -9.38 5.66 -63.43
CA ARG A 192 -9.25 6.89 -62.62
C ARG A 192 -9.05 6.54 -61.14
N GLU A 193 -8.17 7.28 -60.48
CA GLU A 193 -7.95 7.16 -59.03
C GLU A 193 -9.16 7.73 -58.29
N VAL A 194 -9.74 6.92 -57.40
CA VAL A 194 -10.82 7.36 -56.50
C VAL A 194 -10.42 7.14 -55.04
N GLU A 195 -10.73 8.16 -54.24
CA GLU A 195 -10.43 8.22 -52.83
C GLU A 195 -11.54 7.52 -52.03
N LEU A 196 -11.31 6.26 -51.64
CA LEU A 196 -12.28 5.48 -50.84
C LEU A 196 -12.07 5.74 -49.34
N LEU A 197 -12.95 6.56 -48.76
CA LEU A 197 -13.07 6.79 -47.32
C LEU A 197 -13.75 5.59 -46.65
N VAL A 198 -12.96 4.68 -46.06
CA VAL A 198 -13.51 3.59 -45.23
C VAL A 198 -13.82 4.13 -43.83
N SER A 199 -15.09 4.45 -43.59
CA SER A 199 -15.61 4.75 -42.25
C SER A 199 -15.73 3.44 -41.46
N LEU A 200 -14.91 3.27 -40.41
CA LEU A 200 -15.13 2.21 -39.42
C LEU A 200 -16.16 2.66 -38.38
N PRO A 201 -16.98 1.75 -37.83
CA PRO A 201 -17.95 2.07 -36.80
C PRO A 201 -17.23 2.40 -35.48
N SER A 202 -17.69 3.46 -34.83
CA SER A 202 -17.28 3.84 -33.48
C SER A 202 -17.47 2.67 -32.50
N VAL A 203 -16.39 2.26 -31.86
CA VAL A 203 -16.45 1.29 -30.75
C VAL A 203 -16.94 2.03 -29.51
N THR A 204 -18.17 1.73 -29.09
CA THR A 204 -18.75 2.07 -27.76
C THR A 204 -18.09 1.28 -26.64
#